data_AF-A0A8T9DM28-F1
#
_entry.id   AF-A0A8T9DM28-F1
#
_cell.length_a   1.000
_cell.length_b   1.000
_cell.length_c   1.000
_cell.angle_alpha   90.00
_cell.angle_beta   90.00
_cell.angle_gamma   90.00
#
_symmetry.space_group_name_H-M   'P 1'
#
loop_
_entity.id
_entity.type
_entity.pdbx_description
1 polymer ?
#
loop_
_entity_poly.entity_id
_entity_poly.type
_entity_poly.pdbx_seq_one_letter_code
_entity_poly.pdbx_strand_id
1 'polypeptide(L)'
;MSSLRPSPIAPTVDFDRDGVQHGFLRLPYSRDDSAWGSVMIPICVIRNGKGPAALLTGGNHGDEYEGPLALYGLARTLDPKDVSGTVIIVPAMNYPAFRAGTRTSPIDKGNMNRSFPGRPDGTVTEKIADYFQRELLPRADIVFDFHSGGRTLDFVPFCAAHTLPDKVQEEKAFAAVEAFSAPFSMRMTEIDAVGMYDTAAEDMGKVFVTTELGGGGTSRAETVRIARRGILNVLRHAGIVDGAVEKTRTQWLDMPSGDCFAFAEDDGMIETMVDLGEAVEEGAVLARIHSVGRTGIAPQEIRAKMSGLLAARHFPGLVKAGDCAAVMAVKVG
;
A
#
# COMPACT_ATOMS: atom_id res chain seq x y z
N MET A 1 6.62 -7.24 33.45
CA MET A 1 5.99 -6.53 32.31
C MET A 1 4.53 -6.90 32.31
N SER A 2 3.62 -5.92 32.47
CA SER A 2 2.19 -6.20 32.43
C SER A 2 1.85 -6.73 31.03
N SER A 3 1.35 -7.95 30.92
CA SER A 3 0.89 -8.48 29.62
C SER A 3 -0.22 -7.58 29.10
N LEU A 4 -0.08 -7.07 27.88
CA LEU A 4 -1.14 -6.31 27.22
C LEU A 4 -2.43 -7.14 27.25
N ARG A 5 -3.57 -6.46 27.41
CA ARG A 5 -4.88 -7.12 27.37
C ARG A 5 -5.10 -7.78 25.99
N PRO A 6 -5.93 -8.83 25.91
CA PRO A 6 -6.31 -9.41 24.62
C PRO A 6 -6.95 -8.37 23.69
N SER A 7 -6.74 -8.54 22.38
CA SER A 7 -7.42 -7.71 21.38
C SER A 7 -8.94 -7.94 21.48
N PRO A 8 -9.79 -6.90 21.35
CA PRO A 8 -11.23 -7.07 21.36
C PRO A 8 -11.78 -7.63 20.03
N ILE A 9 -10.95 -7.74 18.99
CA ILE A 9 -11.35 -8.29 17.71
C ILE A 9 -11.57 -9.80 17.80
N ALA A 10 -12.74 -10.25 17.34
CA ALA A 10 -13.09 -11.66 17.24
C ALA A 10 -13.27 -12.04 15.75
N PRO A 11 -12.43 -12.92 15.19
CA PRO A 11 -12.63 -13.41 13.83
C PRO A 11 -13.86 -14.32 13.76
N THR A 12 -14.60 -14.28 12.65
CA THR A 12 -15.67 -15.23 12.33
C THR A 12 -15.19 -16.36 11.40
N VAL A 13 -13.88 -16.45 11.18
CA VAL A 13 -13.19 -17.50 10.41
C VAL A 13 -12.27 -18.27 11.34
N ASP A 14 -11.96 -19.51 10.98
CA ASP A 14 -10.99 -20.35 11.67
C ASP A 14 -9.71 -20.40 10.83
N PHE A 15 -8.60 -19.82 11.30
CA PHE A 15 -7.36 -19.73 10.51
C PHE A 15 -6.71 -21.09 10.21
N ASP A 16 -7.06 -22.14 10.96
CA ASP A 16 -6.42 -23.45 10.87
C ASP A 16 -7.25 -24.45 10.03
N ARG A 17 -8.49 -24.13 9.69
CA ARG A 17 -9.39 -25.00 8.92
C ARG A 17 -9.12 -24.92 7.40
N ASP A 18 -8.92 -26.08 6.78
CA ASP A 18 -8.79 -26.22 5.33
C ASP A 18 -10.07 -25.81 4.57
N GLY A 19 -9.90 -25.40 3.31
CA GLY A 19 -10.95 -24.90 2.41
C GLY A 19 -10.96 -23.38 2.30
N VAL A 20 -12.05 -22.84 1.73
CA VAL A 20 -12.30 -21.39 1.67
C VAL A 20 -13.23 -20.98 2.81
N GLN A 21 -12.91 -19.85 3.44
CA GLN A 21 -13.77 -19.22 4.43
C GLN A 21 -13.91 -17.74 4.11
N HIS A 22 -15.15 -17.26 4.13
CA HIS A 22 -15.46 -15.84 4.03
C HIS A 22 -16.12 -15.40 5.34
N GLY A 23 -15.63 -14.32 5.92
CA GLY A 23 -16.15 -13.82 7.17
C GLY A 23 -15.64 -12.42 7.48
N PHE A 24 -15.56 -12.13 8.78
CA PHE A 24 -15.21 -10.82 9.28
C PHE A 24 -14.25 -10.90 10.46
N LEU A 25 -13.40 -9.89 10.59
CA LEU A 25 -12.83 -9.51 11.88
C LEU A 25 -13.85 -8.57 12.54
N ARG A 26 -14.57 -9.07 13.56
CA ARG A 26 -15.57 -8.28 14.28
C ARG A 26 -14.89 -7.46 15.37
N LEU A 27 -14.85 -6.15 15.20
CA LEU A 27 -14.33 -5.20 16.18
C LEU A 27 -15.48 -4.50 16.91
N PRO A 28 -15.69 -4.73 18.22
CA PRO A 28 -16.69 -4.00 19.00
C PRO A 28 -16.49 -2.49 18.93
N TYR A 29 -17.57 -1.76 18.61
CA TYR A 29 -17.58 -0.31 18.49
C TYR A 29 -18.94 0.25 18.94
N SER A 30 -18.99 0.70 20.19
CA SER A 30 -20.13 1.42 20.77
C SER A 30 -20.05 2.89 20.40
N ARG A 31 -21.16 3.44 19.93
CA ARG A 31 -21.34 4.85 19.55
C ARG A 31 -22.82 5.22 19.56
N ASP A 32 -23.12 6.50 19.42
CA ASP A 32 -24.46 7.06 19.54
C ASP A 32 -25.51 6.35 18.66
N ASP A 33 -25.16 6.00 17.42
CA ASP A 33 -26.08 5.34 16.50
C ASP A 33 -26.19 3.82 16.70
N SER A 34 -25.32 3.18 17.49
CA SER A 34 -25.62 1.88 18.11
C SER A 34 -24.67 1.51 19.26
N ALA A 35 -25.26 1.32 20.44
CA ALA A 35 -24.54 1.03 21.68
C ALA A 35 -23.85 -0.35 21.70
N TRP A 36 -24.31 -1.30 20.89
CA TRP A 36 -23.76 -2.67 20.80
C TRP A 36 -23.38 -3.06 19.37
N GLY A 37 -22.85 -2.12 18.58
CA GLY A 37 -22.40 -2.46 17.23
C GLY A 37 -20.92 -2.81 17.14
N SER A 38 -20.49 -2.99 15.89
CA SER A 38 -19.14 -3.43 15.56
C SER A 38 -18.75 -2.95 14.17
N VAL A 39 -17.46 -2.74 13.97
CA VAL A 39 -16.88 -2.68 12.62
C VAL A 39 -16.68 -4.12 12.15
N MET A 40 -17.26 -4.46 11.01
CA MET A 40 -17.18 -5.81 10.41
C MET A 40 -16.19 -5.77 9.24
N ILE A 41 -14.90 -6.01 9.52
CA ILE A 41 -13.82 -5.92 8.52
C ILE A 41 -13.79 -7.22 7.71
N PRO A 42 -14.04 -7.20 6.38
CA PRO A 42 -14.07 -8.42 5.58
C PRO A 42 -12.72 -9.15 5.55
N ILE A 43 -12.76 -10.46 5.72
CA ILE A 43 -11.59 -11.34 5.61
C ILE A 43 -11.95 -12.63 4.88
N CYS A 44 -10.99 -13.15 4.10
CA CYS A 44 -11.05 -14.48 3.53
C CYS A 44 -9.81 -15.27 3.95
N VAL A 45 -10.00 -16.54 4.29
CA VAL A 45 -8.90 -17.48 4.56
C VAL A 45 -9.07 -18.65 3.61
N ILE A 46 -8.02 -18.93 2.84
CA ILE A 46 -7.95 -20.07 1.94
C ILE A 46 -6.76 -20.90 2.39
N ARG A 47 -7.02 -22.12 2.84
CA ARG A 47 -5.99 -23.01 3.38
C ARG A 47 -6.12 -24.39 2.77
N ASN A 48 -5.01 -25.00 2.40
CA ASN A 48 -4.97 -26.38 1.97
C ASN A 48 -3.59 -26.98 2.25
N GLY A 49 -3.56 -28.05 3.05
CA GLY A 49 -2.33 -28.79 3.33
C GLY A 49 -1.30 -28.01 4.16
N LYS A 50 -0.02 -28.25 3.86
CA LYS A 50 1.13 -27.62 4.52
C LYS A 50 1.91 -26.80 3.51
N GLY A 51 2.38 -25.63 3.92
CA GLY A 51 3.16 -24.73 3.07
C GLY A 51 3.24 -23.33 3.69
N PRO A 52 3.86 -22.39 2.98
CA PRO A 52 4.00 -21.02 3.45
C PRO A 52 2.65 -20.31 3.57
N ALA A 53 2.63 -19.25 4.37
CA ALA A 53 1.46 -18.42 4.59
C ALA A 53 1.66 -17.00 4.06
N ALA A 54 0.69 -16.50 3.29
CA ALA A 54 0.65 -15.11 2.83
C ALA A 54 -0.44 -14.32 3.55
N LEU A 55 -0.10 -13.11 4.00
CA LEU A 55 -1.08 -12.10 4.44
C LEU A 55 -1.14 -11.00 3.38
N LEU A 56 -2.31 -10.86 2.76
CA LEU A 56 -2.55 -9.95 1.65
C LEU A 56 -3.49 -8.85 2.10
N THR A 57 -3.02 -7.61 2.07
CA THR A 57 -3.77 -6.44 2.50
C THR A 57 -3.94 -5.44 1.38
N GLY A 58 -5.09 -4.78 1.39
CA GLY A 58 -5.36 -3.59 0.60
C GLY A 58 -6.22 -2.66 1.44
N GLY A 59 -6.44 -1.44 0.96
CA GLY A 59 -7.23 -0.45 1.70
C GLY A 59 -6.64 -0.13 3.07
N ASN A 60 -5.31 -0.16 3.20
CA ASN A 60 -4.58 0.45 4.31
C ASN A 60 -4.99 1.93 4.43
N HIS A 61 -5.00 2.62 3.28
CA HIS A 61 -5.74 3.86 3.09
C HIS A 61 -7.03 3.61 2.30
N GLY A 62 -8.09 4.33 2.66
CA GLY A 62 -9.43 4.04 2.15
C GLY A 62 -9.73 4.50 0.72
N ASP A 63 -8.85 5.29 0.11
CA ASP A 63 -9.02 5.89 -1.20
C ASP A 63 -8.04 5.32 -2.27
N GLU A 64 -7.53 4.12 -2.03
CA GLU A 64 -6.60 3.38 -2.90
C GLU A 64 -7.25 2.06 -3.34
N TYR A 65 -7.48 1.85 -4.64
CA TYR A 65 -8.52 0.90 -5.10
C TYR A 65 -8.02 -0.34 -5.87
N GLU A 66 -6.83 -0.30 -6.43
CA GLU A 66 -6.22 -1.40 -7.18
C GLU A 66 -6.12 -2.67 -6.31
N GLY A 67 -5.59 -2.53 -5.10
CA GLY A 67 -5.48 -3.59 -4.11
C GLY A 67 -6.82 -4.20 -3.73
N PRO A 68 -7.79 -3.42 -3.21
CA PRO A 68 -9.13 -3.93 -2.93
C PRO A 68 -9.76 -4.66 -4.13
N LEU A 69 -9.67 -4.13 -5.35
CA LEU A 69 -10.23 -4.76 -6.55
C LEU A 69 -9.54 -6.07 -6.94
N ALA A 70 -8.22 -6.18 -6.71
CA ALA A 70 -7.48 -7.42 -6.91
C ALA A 70 -7.84 -8.46 -5.84
N LEU A 71 -7.87 -8.05 -4.57
CA LEU A 71 -8.08 -8.93 -3.42
C LEU A 71 -9.52 -9.43 -3.28
N TYR A 72 -10.54 -8.59 -3.50
CA TYR A 72 -11.92 -9.06 -3.60
C TYR A 72 -12.11 -10.03 -4.77
N GLY A 73 -11.41 -9.79 -5.88
CA GLY A 73 -11.38 -10.68 -7.03
C GLY A 73 -10.78 -12.04 -6.67
N LEU A 74 -9.57 -12.03 -6.11
CA LEU A 74 -8.82 -13.22 -5.71
C LEU A 74 -9.59 -14.06 -4.69
N ALA A 75 -10.13 -13.42 -3.65
CA ALA A 75 -10.93 -14.10 -2.63
C ALA A 75 -12.12 -14.86 -3.22
N ARG A 76 -12.71 -14.35 -4.31
CA ARG A 76 -13.84 -15.01 -4.99
C ARG A 76 -13.42 -16.15 -5.92
N THR A 77 -12.20 -16.13 -6.46
CA THR A 77 -11.82 -16.99 -7.60
C THR A 77 -10.71 -18.00 -7.31
N LEU A 78 -9.92 -17.83 -6.23
CA LEU A 78 -8.86 -18.77 -5.90
C LEU A 78 -9.45 -20.08 -5.36
N ASP A 79 -9.23 -21.18 -6.09
CA ASP A 79 -9.65 -22.53 -5.67
C ASP A 79 -8.64 -23.07 -4.63
N PRO A 80 -9.08 -23.54 -3.44
CA PRO A 80 -8.20 -24.17 -2.45
C PRO A 80 -7.35 -25.31 -3.00
N LYS A 81 -7.81 -25.99 -4.04
CA LYS A 81 -7.06 -27.11 -4.65
C LYS A 81 -5.75 -26.67 -5.26
N ASP A 82 -5.66 -25.41 -5.68
CA ASP A 82 -4.45 -24.81 -6.26
C ASP A 82 -3.53 -24.22 -5.17
N VAL A 83 -3.91 -24.33 -3.89
CA VAL A 83 -3.17 -23.77 -2.75
C VAL A 83 -2.41 -24.87 -2.00
N SER A 84 -1.15 -24.61 -1.66
CA SER A 84 -0.31 -25.41 -0.77
C SER A 84 0.21 -24.53 0.37
N GLY A 85 -0.54 -24.45 1.47
CA GLY A 85 -0.28 -23.51 2.56
C GLY A 85 -1.52 -22.68 2.90
N THR A 86 -1.33 -21.38 3.15
CA THR A 86 -2.41 -20.48 3.58
C THR A 86 -2.35 -19.13 2.86
N VAL A 87 -3.49 -18.62 2.42
CA VAL A 87 -3.67 -17.24 1.94
C VAL A 87 -4.72 -16.56 2.81
N ILE A 88 -4.29 -15.55 3.57
CA ILE A 88 -5.14 -14.69 4.38
C ILE A 88 -5.33 -13.38 3.61
N ILE A 89 -6.58 -13.05 3.26
CA ILE A 89 -6.91 -11.90 2.40
C ILE A 89 -7.77 -10.92 3.19
N VAL A 90 -7.28 -9.69 3.36
CA VAL A 90 -8.03 -8.56 3.92
C VAL A 90 -8.07 -7.44 2.88
N PRO A 91 -9.11 -7.40 2.01
CA PRO A 91 -9.15 -6.45 0.89
C PRO A 91 -9.19 -4.98 1.29
N ALA A 92 -9.66 -4.67 2.50
CA ALA A 92 -9.79 -3.32 3.03
C ALA A 92 -9.48 -3.32 4.53
N MET A 93 -8.20 -3.12 4.86
CA MET A 93 -7.66 -3.16 6.21
C MET A 93 -8.22 -2.06 7.11
N ASN A 94 -8.08 -0.79 6.69
CA ASN A 94 -8.75 0.33 7.33
C ASN A 94 -10.17 0.45 6.79
N TYR A 95 -11.00 -0.54 7.13
CA TYR A 95 -12.35 -0.66 6.59
C TYR A 95 -13.21 0.61 6.79
N PRO A 96 -13.16 1.31 7.94
CA PRO A 96 -13.85 2.59 8.09
C PRO A 96 -13.40 3.66 7.07
N ALA A 97 -12.10 3.77 6.81
CA ALA A 97 -11.55 4.67 5.81
C ALA A 97 -11.99 4.28 4.39
N PHE A 98 -11.91 2.99 4.05
CA PHE A 98 -12.37 2.45 2.77
C PHE A 98 -13.84 2.74 2.51
N ARG A 99 -14.69 2.56 3.53
CA ARG A 99 -16.13 2.86 3.45
C ARG A 99 -16.43 4.35 3.24
N ALA A 100 -15.50 5.23 3.62
CA ALA A 100 -15.63 6.67 3.44
C ALA A 100 -14.93 7.19 2.17
N GLY A 101 -14.12 6.37 1.48
CA GLY A 101 -13.30 6.84 0.36
C GLY A 101 -12.31 7.93 0.77
N THR A 102 -11.73 7.79 1.96
CA THR A 102 -10.77 8.75 2.53
C THR A 102 -9.49 8.03 2.95
N ARG A 103 -8.35 8.73 2.87
CA ARG A 103 -7.06 8.18 3.31
C ARG A 103 -7.09 7.68 4.75
N THR A 104 -7.68 8.47 5.65
CA THR A 104 -7.77 8.15 7.08
C THR A 104 -9.19 7.80 7.52
N SER A 105 -9.30 7.09 8.64
CA SER A 105 -10.59 6.69 9.20
C SER A 105 -11.45 7.91 9.58
N PRO A 106 -12.75 7.95 9.24
CA PRO A 106 -13.61 9.04 9.66
C PRO A 106 -13.92 9.02 11.16
N ILE A 107 -13.73 7.88 11.84
CA ILE A 107 -14.05 7.66 13.25
C ILE A 107 -13.07 8.40 14.16
N ASP A 108 -11.79 8.31 13.86
CA ASP A 108 -10.69 8.75 14.74
C ASP A 108 -9.58 9.51 14.00
N LYS A 109 -9.74 9.75 12.68
CA LYS A 109 -8.73 10.33 11.80
C LYS A 109 -7.42 9.54 11.74
N GLY A 110 -7.44 8.28 12.20
CA GLY A 110 -6.29 7.41 12.21
C GLY A 110 -5.77 7.12 10.80
N ASN A 111 -4.50 7.42 10.58
CA ASN A 111 -3.73 6.91 9.45
C ASN A 111 -3.20 5.52 9.81
N MET A 112 -3.71 4.47 9.14
CA MET A 112 -3.37 3.09 9.46
C MET A 112 -1.88 2.83 9.31
N ASN A 113 -1.25 3.33 8.24
CA ASN A 113 0.19 3.17 8.01
C ASN A 113 1.07 4.05 8.92
N ARG A 114 0.50 4.64 9.98
CA ARG A 114 1.23 5.35 11.06
C ARG A 114 0.73 4.95 12.45
N SER A 115 0.00 3.83 12.54
CA SER A 115 -0.67 3.37 13.76
C SER A 115 -0.07 2.10 14.36
N PHE A 116 0.98 1.51 13.77
CA PHE A 116 1.63 0.31 14.29
C PHE A 116 2.58 0.63 15.46
N PRO A 117 2.73 -0.25 16.46
CA PRO A 117 2.10 -1.58 16.61
C PRO A 117 0.64 -1.54 17.14
N GLY A 118 0.08 -0.35 17.34
CA GLY A 118 -1.27 -0.18 17.87
C GLY A 118 -1.39 -0.52 19.36
N ARG A 119 -2.64 -0.56 19.83
CA ARG A 119 -2.97 -1.04 21.19
C ARG A 119 -4.42 -1.54 21.29
N PRO A 120 -4.68 -2.58 22.09
CA PRO A 120 -6.00 -3.25 22.17
C PRO A 120 -7.09 -2.42 22.86
N ASP A 121 -6.73 -1.36 23.59
CA ASP A 121 -7.63 -0.42 24.26
C ASP A 121 -7.65 0.98 23.62
N GLY A 122 -7.00 1.15 22.46
CA GLY A 122 -6.93 2.43 21.75
C GLY A 122 -8.19 2.80 20.96
N THR A 123 -7.98 3.69 20.00
CA THR A 123 -8.97 4.04 18.97
C THR A 123 -9.32 2.83 18.08
N VAL A 124 -10.28 3.00 17.17
CA VAL A 124 -10.66 1.92 16.24
C VAL A 124 -9.46 1.55 15.36
N THR A 125 -8.75 2.54 14.82
CA THR A 125 -7.56 2.32 14.00
C THR A 125 -6.43 1.64 14.79
N GLU A 126 -6.15 2.09 16.02
CA GLU A 126 -5.12 1.47 16.88
C GLU A 126 -5.43 0.02 17.24
N LYS A 127 -6.71 -0.33 17.42
CA LYS A 127 -7.14 -1.72 17.70
C LYS A 127 -7.01 -2.64 16.50
N ILE A 128 -7.21 -2.11 15.29
CA ILE A 128 -6.96 -2.86 14.05
C ILE A 128 -5.46 -3.10 13.90
N ALA A 129 -4.63 -2.07 14.04
CA ALA A 129 -3.17 -2.20 13.99
C ALA A 129 -2.65 -3.23 15.01
N ASP A 130 -3.14 -3.18 16.24
CA ASP A 130 -2.83 -4.15 17.31
C ASP A 130 -3.16 -5.60 16.93
N TYR A 131 -4.34 -5.83 16.34
CA TYR A 131 -4.73 -7.18 15.92
C TYR A 131 -3.86 -7.69 14.78
N PHE A 132 -3.53 -6.83 13.81
CA PHE A 132 -2.59 -7.20 12.76
C PHE A 132 -1.21 -7.50 13.33
N GLN A 133 -0.71 -6.65 14.22
CA GLN A 133 0.57 -6.83 14.89
C GLN A 133 0.67 -8.17 15.63
N ARG A 134 -0.31 -8.49 16.48
CA ARG A 134 -0.19 -9.61 17.41
C ARG A 134 -0.83 -10.90 16.96
N GLU A 135 -1.79 -10.85 16.02
CA GLU A 135 -2.58 -12.02 15.64
C GLU A 135 -2.41 -12.43 14.16
N LEU A 136 -2.26 -11.48 13.23
CA LEU A 136 -2.16 -11.79 11.79
C LEU A 136 -0.71 -11.85 11.27
N LEU A 137 0.13 -10.85 11.57
CA LEU A 137 1.53 -10.84 11.15
C LEU A 137 2.30 -12.10 11.61
N PRO A 138 2.12 -12.61 12.85
CA PRO A 138 2.81 -13.83 13.28
C PRO A 138 2.44 -15.09 12.47
N ARG A 139 1.29 -15.07 11.78
CA ARG A 139 0.80 -16.20 10.97
C ARG A 139 1.32 -16.21 9.54
N ALA A 140 1.98 -15.14 9.09
CA ALA A 140 2.47 -15.01 7.72
C ALA A 140 3.97 -15.25 7.61
N ASP A 141 4.41 -15.75 6.46
CA ASP A 141 5.82 -15.77 6.04
C ASP A 141 6.10 -14.61 5.07
N ILE A 142 5.11 -14.30 4.22
CA ILE A 142 5.12 -13.17 3.30
C ILE A 142 3.91 -12.27 3.55
N VAL A 143 4.16 -10.96 3.57
CA VAL A 143 3.16 -9.91 3.73
C VAL A 143 3.19 -9.05 2.47
N PHE A 144 2.04 -8.86 1.85
CA PHE A 144 1.90 -8.02 0.68
C PHE A 144 0.84 -6.96 0.92
N ASP A 145 1.23 -5.69 0.97
CA ASP A 145 0.30 -4.57 1.15
C ASP A 145 0.17 -3.75 -0.14
N PHE A 146 -1.07 -3.57 -0.59
CA PHE A 146 -1.34 -2.75 -1.75
C PHE A 146 -1.51 -1.28 -1.37
N HIS A 147 -0.76 -0.43 -2.07
CA HIS A 147 -0.86 1.01 -1.98
C HIS A 147 -1.01 1.66 -3.37
N SER A 148 -1.48 2.91 -3.36
CA SER A 148 -1.59 3.81 -4.51
C SER A 148 -1.57 5.26 -4.00
N GLY A 149 -1.54 6.26 -4.88
CA GLY A 149 -1.43 7.66 -4.46
C GLY A 149 -2.64 8.27 -3.74
N GLY A 150 -3.74 7.51 -3.58
CA GLY A 150 -4.98 8.01 -3.01
C GLY A 150 -5.51 9.23 -3.78
N ARG A 151 -6.32 10.09 -3.16
CA ARG A 151 -6.91 11.26 -3.84
C ARG A 151 -5.92 12.38 -4.16
N THR A 152 -4.74 12.38 -3.56
CA THR A 152 -3.82 13.52 -3.57
C THR A 152 -2.60 13.30 -4.45
N LEU A 153 -2.23 12.07 -4.76
CA LEU A 153 -1.07 11.72 -5.58
C LEU A 153 -1.45 10.79 -6.73
N ASP A 154 -0.58 10.71 -7.74
CA ASP A 154 -0.60 9.69 -8.79
C ASP A 154 0.85 9.25 -9.09
N PHE A 155 1.04 7.95 -9.32
CA PHE A 155 2.36 7.32 -9.47
C PHE A 155 2.44 6.52 -10.77
N VAL A 156 3.65 6.40 -11.33
CA VAL A 156 3.92 5.31 -12.27
C VAL A 156 3.68 3.97 -11.56
N PRO A 157 3.06 2.96 -12.20
CA PRO A 157 2.71 1.73 -11.50
C PRO A 157 3.96 0.91 -11.19
N PHE A 158 4.32 0.83 -9.90
CA PHE A 158 5.47 0.08 -9.42
C PHE A 158 5.17 -0.88 -8.27
N CYS A 159 6.04 -1.87 -8.14
CA CYS A 159 6.15 -2.73 -6.96
C CYS A 159 7.49 -2.48 -6.28
N ALA A 160 7.52 -2.51 -4.95
CA ALA A 160 8.67 -2.08 -4.19
C ALA A 160 8.95 -2.96 -2.97
N ALA A 161 10.20 -2.91 -2.54
CA ALA A 161 10.68 -3.43 -1.28
C ALA A 161 11.75 -2.49 -0.72
N HIS A 162 11.96 -2.55 0.59
CA HIS A 162 12.96 -1.74 1.27
C HIS A 162 14.36 -2.33 1.16
N THR A 163 15.34 -1.44 1.18
CA THR A 163 16.72 -1.80 1.55
C THR A 163 16.75 -2.08 3.05
N LEU A 164 17.13 -3.29 3.45
CA LEU A 164 17.12 -3.76 4.83
C LEU A 164 18.53 -4.04 5.38
N PRO A 165 18.71 -3.97 6.71
CA PRO A 165 19.93 -4.44 7.36
C PRO A 165 20.15 -5.96 7.19
N ASP A 166 19.08 -6.76 7.28
CA ASP A 166 19.13 -8.19 6.98
C ASP A 166 19.11 -8.41 5.46
N LYS A 167 20.28 -8.73 4.90
CA LYS A 167 20.46 -8.93 3.46
C LYS A 167 19.82 -10.20 2.92
N VAL A 168 19.55 -11.19 3.75
CA VAL A 168 18.82 -12.39 3.34
C VAL A 168 17.33 -12.09 3.22
N GLN A 169 16.79 -11.31 4.15
CA GLN A 169 15.41 -10.82 4.07
C GLN A 169 15.22 -9.89 2.86
N GLU A 170 16.16 -8.95 2.67
CA GLU A 170 16.20 -8.03 1.52
C GLU A 170 16.19 -8.77 0.18
N GLU A 171 17.06 -9.76 0.00
CA GLU A 171 17.15 -10.53 -1.25
C GLU A 171 15.82 -11.24 -1.57
N LYS A 172 15.17 -11.83 -0.56
CA LYS A 172 13.86 -12.46 -0.72
C LYS A 172 12.77 -11.45 -1.09
N ALA A 173 12.77 -10.28 -0.48
CA ALA A 173 11.80 -9.22 -0.78
C ALA A 173 11.97 -8.71 -2.22
N PHE A 174 13.20 -8.43 -2.66
CA PHE A 174 13.44 -8.01 -4.04
C PHE A 174 13.13 -9.12 -5.06
N ALA A 175 13.38 -10.40 -4.75
CA ALA A 175 12.95 -11.51 -5.61
C ALA A 175 11.41 -11.57 -5.76
N ALA A 176 10.67 -11.27 -4.69
CA ALA A 176 9.21 -11.18 -4.74
C ALA A 176 8.72 -9.95 -5.53
N VAL A 177 9.42 -8.81 -5.46
CA VAL A 177 9.16 -7.63 -6.33
C VAL A 177 9.35 -7.98 -7.80
N GLU A 178 10.43 -8.69 -8.15
CA GLU A 178 10.65 -9.18 -9.52
C GLU A 178 9.53 -10.12 -9.97
N ALA A 179 9.08 -11.01 -9.09
CA ALA A 179 7.98 -11.91 -9.40
C ALA A 179 6.67 -11.15 -9.66
N PHE A 180 6.35 -10.12 -8.87
CA PHE A 180 5.18 -9.27 -9.10
C PHE A 180 5.19 -8.67 -10.51
N SER A 181 6.38 -8.30 -11.01
CA SER A 181 6.58 -7.85 -12.40
C SER A 181 5.65 -6.68 -12.77
N ALA A 182 5.62 -5.61 -11.96
CA ALA A 182 5.01 -4.35 -12.37
C ALA A 182 5.81 -3.71 -13.54
N PRO A 183 5.25 -2.75 -14.29
CA PRO A 183 6.01 -2.02 -15.32
C PRO A 183 7.28 -1.36 -14.78
N PHE A 184 7.24 -0.92 -13.53
CA PHE A 184 8.38 -0.39 -12.78
C PHE A 184 8.59 -1.18 -11.48
N SER A 185 9.83 -1.26 -11.02
CA SER A 185 10.20 -1.81 -9.72
C SER A 185 11.00 -0.76 -8.96
N MET A 186 10.69 -0.51 -7.70
CA MET A 186 11.34 0.54 -6.92
C MET A 186 12.17 -0.06 -5.79
N ARG A 187 13.40 0.41 -5.64
CA ARG A 187 14.15 0.26 -4.39
C ARG A 187 13.80 1.42 -3.48
N MET A 188 13.27 1.11 -2.30
CA MET A 188 12.92 2.13 -1.32
C MET A 188 13.96 2.19 -0.22
N THR A 189 14.36 3.40 0.15
CA THR A 189 15.03 3.67 1.43
C THR A 189 14.02 4.43 2.26
N GLU A 190 13.51 3.81 3.32
CA GLU A 190 12.49 4.45 4.17
C GLU A 190 13.14 5.54 5.02
N ILE A 191 12.56 6.74 4.98
CA ILE A 191 13.08 7.95 5.64
C ILE A 191 12.26 8.24 6.93
N ASP A 192 11.01 7.76 7.02
CA ASP A 192 10.12 7.93 8.18
C ASP A 192 9.39 6.62 8.53
N ALA A 193 10.16 5.64 9.00
CA ALA A 193 9.69 4.28 9.30
C ALA A 193 8.75 4.17 10.53
N VAL A 194 8.63 5.22 11.35
CA VAL A 194 7.98 5.11 12.65
C VAL A 194 6.47 4.90 12.50
N GLY A 195 6.00 3.74 12.98
CA GLY A 195 4.58 3.39 13.03
C GLY A 195 4.01 2.82 11.73
N MET A 196 4.87 2.47 10.77
CA MET A 196 4.50 1.85 9.51
C MET A 196 4.17 0.36 9.67
N TYR A 197 3.24 -0.12 8.84
CA TYR A 197 2.92 -1.54 8.73
C TYR A 197 4.09 -2.34 8.19
N ASP A 198 4.80 -1.74 7.25
CA ASP A 198 5.97 -2.27 6.56
C ASP A 198 7.05 -2.66 7.57
N THR A 199 7.46 -1.69 8.40
CA THR A 199 8.44 -1.90 9.48
C THR A 199 7.97 -2.94 10.49
N ALA A 200 6.67 -2.96 10.83
CA ALA A 200 6.13 -3.96 11.74
C ALA A 200 6.26 -5.40 11.20
N ALA A 201 6.09 -5.60 9.89
CA ALA A 201 6.31 -6.90 9.25
C ALA A 201 7.80 -7.23 9.13
N GLU A 202 8.62 -6.26 8.72
CA GLU A 202 10.06 -6.43 8.52
C GLU A 202 10.80 -6.73 9.81
N ASP A 203 10.48 -6.04 10.92
CA ASP A 203 11.04 -6.28 12.25
C ASP A 203 10.71 -7.69 12.79
N MET A 204 9.65 -8.32 12.27
CA MET A 204 9.32 -9.72 12.56
C MET A 204 10.03 -10.73 11.65
N GLY A 205 10.95 -10.27 10.79
CA GLY A 205 11.68 -11.10 9.83
C GLY A 205 10.82 -11.61 8.67
N LYS A 206 9.66 -10.98 8.41
CA LYS A 206 8.76 -11.39 7.32
C LYS A 206 9.25 -10.81 5.99
N VAL A 207 8.96 -11.50 4.88
CA VAL A 207 9.13 -10.90 3.56
C VAL A 207 8.01 -9.89 3.38
N PHE A 208 8.33 -8.59 3.26
CA PHE A 208 7.35 -7.54 3.00
C PHE A 208 7.53 -6.99 1.58
N VAL A 209 6.41 -6.80 0.88
CA VAL A 209 6.38 -6.20 -0.46
C VAL A 209 5.19 -5.26 -0.54
N THR A 210 5.38 -4.12 -1.20
CA THR A 210 4.33 -3.11 -1.38
C THR A 210 4.26 -2.63 -2.83
N THR A 211 3.30 -1.76 -3.14
CA THR A 211 3.08 -1.21 -4.48
C THR A 211 2.64 0.24 -4.44
N GLU A 212 2.85 0.97 -5.53
CA GLU A 212 2.12 2.19 -5.85
C GLU A 212 1.60 2.01 -7.28
N LEU A 213 0.30 1.77 -7.45
CA LEU A 213 -0.25 1.34 -8.75
C LEU A 213 -1.01 2.43 -9.52
N GLY A 214 -0.91 3.69 -9.08
CA GLY A 214 -1.62 4.82 -9.68
C GLY A 214 -2.01 5.82 -8.60
N GLY A 215 -3.23 6.36 -8.69
CA GLY A 215 -3.75 7.32 -7.72
C GLY A 215 -4.95 8.11 -8.22
N GLY A 216 -5.11 9.32 -7.70
CA GLY A 216 -6.26 10.20 -7.95
C GLY A 216 -7.59 9.75 -7.33
N GLY A 217 -7.56 8.81 -6.39
CA GLY A 217 -8.77 8.26 -5.76
C GLY A 217 -9.64 7.47 -6.75
N THR A 218 -9.01 6.83 -7.73
CA THR A 218 -9.66 5.97 -8.72
C THR A 218 -8.73 4.82 -9.09
N SER A 219 -9.13 4.00 -10.07
CA SER A 219 -8.26 2.99 -10.70
C SER A 219 -8.57 2.89 -12.19
N ARG A 220 -7.63 2.31 -12.95
CA ARG A 220 -7.80 2.04 -14.40
C ARG A 220 -7.84 0.55 -14.64
N ALA A 221 -8.47 0.11 -15.73
CA ALA A 221 -8.52 -1.30 -16.08
C ALA A 221 -7.11 -1.91 -16.22
N GLU A 222 -6.12 -1.11 -16.64
CA GLU A 222 -4.72 -1.51 -16.71
C GLU A 222 -4.09 -1.73 -15.33
N THR A 223 -4.23 -0.78 -14.41
CA THR A 223 -3.62 -0.85 -13.07
C THR A 223 -4.22 -1.99 -12.24
N VAL A 224 -5.52 -2.26 -12.41
CA VAL A 224 -6.18 -3.43 -11.81
C VAL A 224 -5.68 -4.75 -12.43
N ARG A 225 -5.36 -4.80 -13.73
CA ARG A 225 -4.75 -5.99 -14.35
C ARG A 225 -3.34 -6.24 -13.81
N ILE A 226 -2.55 -5.18 -13.62
CA ILE A 226 -1.23 -5.25 -12.99
C ILE A 226 -1.35 -5.83 -11.58
N ALA A 227 -2.24 -5.29 -10.75
CA ALA A 227 -2.48 -5.75 -9.38
C ALA A 227 -2.85 -7.24 -9.33
N ARG A 228 -3.81 -7.67 -10.18
CA ARG A 228 -4.30 -9.06 -10.22
C ARG A 228 -3.23 -10.06 -10.66
N ARG A 229 -2.50 -9.76 -11.73
CA ARG A 229 -1.41 -10.62 -12.20
C ARG A 229 -0.30 -10.68 -11.15
N GLY A 230 0.12 -9.51 -10.66
CA GLY A 230 1.25 -9.39 -9.78
C GLY A 230 1.06 -10.14 -8.47
N ILE A 231 -0.11 -10.05 -7.84
CA ILE A 231 -0.34 -10.79 -6.59
C ILE A 231 -0.35 -12.31 -6.78
N LEU A 232 -0.94 -12.78 -7.88
CA LEU A 232 -0.92 -14.20 -8.21
C LEU A 232 0.51 -14.69 -8.48
N ASN A 233 1.33 -13.87 -9.14
CA ASN A 233 2.74 -14.17 -9.34
C ASN A 233 3.53 -14.24 -8.03
N VAL A 234 3.27 -13.35 -7.08
CA VAL A 234 3.91 -13.39 -5.75
C VAL A 234 3.54 -14.68 -5.01
N LEU A 235 2.27 -15.07 -5.05
CA LEU A 235 1.82 -16.33 -4.43
C LEU A 235 2.47 -17.57 -5.10
N ARG A 236 2.64 -17.56 -6.43
CA ARG A 236 3.35 -18.62 -7.16
C ARG A 236 4.85 -18.64 -6.84
N HIS A 237 5.48 -17.48 -6.77
CA HIS A 237 6.88 -17.33 -6.39
C HIS A 237 7.14 -17.87 -4.98
N ALA A 238 6.23 -17.59 -4.04
CA ALA A 238 6.31 -18.10 -2.67
C ALA A 238 5.99 -19.61 -2.57
N GLY A 239 5.55 -20.26 -3.66
CA GLY A 239 5.15 -21.67 -3.66
C GLY A 239 3.82 -21.93 -2.95
N ILE A 240 2.98 -20.90 -2.77
CA ILE A 240 1.68 -21.00 -2.10
C ILE A 240 0.59 -21.39 -3.10
N VAL A 241 0.69 -20.91 -4.35
CA VAL A 241 -0.26 -21.20 -5.42
C VAL A 241 0.46 -21.88 -6.58
N ASP A 242 -0.17 -22.89 -7.16
CA ASP A 242 0.39 -23.62 -8.28
C ASP A 242 0.56 -22.77 -9.56
N GLY A 243 1.54 -23.15 -10.37
CA GLY A 243 1.81 -22.57 -11.68
C GLY A 243 3.06 -21.67 -11.74
N ALA A 244 3.41 -21.28 -12.96
CA ALA A 244 4.58 -20.45 -13.20
C ALA A 244 4.27 -18.95 -13.07
N VAL A 245 5.26 -18.17 -12.62
CA VAL A 245 5.22 -16.71 -12.63
C VAL A 245 5.09 -16.21 -14.08
N GLU A 246 4.08 -15.39 -14.35
CA GLU A 246 3.89 -14.71 -15.62
C GLU A 246 4.76 -13.44 -15.64
N LYS A 247 6.01 -13.57 -16.08
CA LYS A 247 6.98 -12.46 -16.07
C LYS A 247 6.67 -11.43 -17.16
N THR A 248 6.75 -10.16 -16.79
CA THR A 248 6.82 -9.05 -17.74
C THR A 248 8.06 -8.21 -17.49
N ARG A 249 8.51 -7.44 -18.50
CA ARG A 249 9.64 -6.52 -18.32
C ARG A 249 9.28 -5.47 -17.25
N THR A 250 10.19 -5.28 -16.30
CA THR A 250 10.17 -4.18 -15.33
C THR A 250 11.37 -3.27 -15.57
N GLN A 251 11.19 -1.96 -15.38
CA GLN A 251 12.28 -1.01 -15.25
C GLN A 251 12.52 -0.74 -13.76
N TRP A 252 13.71 -1.06 -13.28
CA TRP A 252 14.09 -0.71 -11.91
C TRP A 252 14.36 0.79 -11.79
N LEU A 253 13.84 1.35 -10.70
CA LEU A 253 13.96 2.74 -10.30
C LEU A 253 14.59 2.84 -8.92
N ASP A 254 15.28 3.95 -8.71
CA ASP A 254 15.88 4.32 -7.42
C ASP A 254 15.61 5.81 -7.12
N MET A 255 15.58 6.15 -5.84
CA MET A 255 15.38 7.50 -5.31
C MET A 255 16.58 7.87 -4.42
N PRO A 256 17.71 8.27 -5.02
CA PRO A 256 19.01 8.28 -4.34
C PRO A 256 19.19 9.40 -3.29
N SER A 257 18.36 10.43 -3.31
CA SER A 257 18.48 11.57 -2.38
C SER A 257 17.17 12.33 -2.21
N GLY A 258 17.16 13.29 -1.28
CA GLY A 258 16.06 14.24 -1.11
C GLY A 258 15.80 15.14 -2.33
N ASP A 259 16.73 15.21 -3.30
CA ASP A 259 16.55 15.95 -4.55
C ASP A 259 15.49 15.32 -5.46
N CYS A 260 15.08 14.08 -5.16
CA CYS A 260 13.94 13.44 -5.81
C CYS A 260 12.64 14.20 -5.57
N PHE A 261 12.52 14.94 -4.46
CA PHE A 261 11.26 15.57 -4.06
C PHE A 261 11.24 17.06 -4.38
N ALA A 262 10.20 17.48 -5.08
CA ALA A 262 9.88 18.88 -5.34
C ALA A 262 8.59 19.26 -4.62
N PHE A 263 8.65 20.28 -3.76
CA PHE A 263 7.54 20.74 -2.94
C PHE A 263 7.01 22.08 -3.43
N ALA A 264 5.71 22.29 -3.28
CA ALA A 264 5.08 23.59 -3.45
C ALA A 264 5.47 24.50 -2.28
N GLU A 265 5.95 25.71 -2.57
CA GLU A 265 6.25 26.71 -1.53
C GLU A 265 5.06 27.66 -1.27
N ASP A 266 4.11 27.72 -2.21
CA ASP A 266 2.91 28.55 -2.14
C ASP A 266 1.63 27.74 -2.39
N ASP A 267 0.50 28.25 -1.89
CA ASP A 267 -0.83 27.77 -2.26
C ASP A 267 -1.19 28.24 -3.68
N GLY A 268 -1.86 27.39 -4.46
CA GLY A 268 -2.33 27.83 -5.78
C GLY A 268 -2.88 26.73 -6.67
N MET A 269 -3.09 27.08 -7.93
CA MET A 269 -3.47 26.13 -8.96
C MET A 269 -2.21 25.57 -9.63
N ILE A 270 -2.06 24.25 -9.63
CA ILE A 270 -0.91 23.60 -10.22
C ILE A 270 -1.16 23.29 -11.72
N GLU A 271 -0.20 23.69 -12.55
CA GLU A 271 -0.08 23.29 -13.96
C GLU A 271 1.15 22.38 -14.07
N THR A 272 0.95 21.11 -14.45
CA THR A 272 2.05 20.17 -14.67
C THR A 272 2.61 20.29 -16.07
N MET A 273 3.94 20.30 -16.19
CA MET A 273 4.64 20.47 -17.46
C MET A 273 5.17 19.16 -18.05
N VAL A 274 5.10 18.08 -17.28
CA VAL A 274 5.63 16.74 -17.58
C VAL A 274 4.62 15.71 -17.10
N ASP A 275 4.44 14.63 -17.86
CA ASP A 275 3.57 13.51 -17.50
C ASP A 275 4.34 12.34 -16.85
N LEU A 276 3.61 11.49 -16.12
CA LEU A 276 4.20 10.34 -15.41
C LEU A 276 4.97 9.43 -16.38
N GLY A 277 6.21 9.09 -16.02
CA GLY A 277 7.11 8.24 -16.80
C GLY A 277 7.96 8.97 -17.84
N GLU A 278 7.70 10.25 -18.10
CA GLU A 278 8.53 11.04 -19.02
C GLU A 278 9.90 11.34 -18.42
N ALA A 279 10.91 11.42 -19.30
CA ALA A 279 12.27 11.78 -18.93
C ALA A 279 12.39 13.30 -18.72
N VAL A 280 13.15 13.69 -17.70
CA VAL A 280 13.35 15.09 -17.33
C VAL A 280 14.83 15.34 -17.08
N GLU A 281 15.32 16.48 -17.56
CA GLU A 281 16.67 16.96 -17.26
C GLU A 281 16.68 17.87 -16.02
N GLU A 282 17.80 17.88 -15.31
CA GLU A 282 18.04 18.81 -14.20
C GLU A 282 17.77 20.27 -14.63
N GLY A 283 17.08 21.02 -13.77
CA GLY A 283 16.69 22.42 -14.00
C GLY A 283 15.44 22.61 -14.86
N ALA A 284 14.92 21.56 -15.51
CA ALA A 284 13.66 21.64 -16.25
C ALA A 284 12.48 21.99 -15.32
N VAL A 285 11.49 22.70 -15.84
CA VAL A 285 10.27 23.05 -15.09
C VAL A 285 9.37 21.83 -15.03
N LEU A 286 9.09 21.33 -13.83
CA LEU A 286 8.19 20.20 -13.58
C LEU A 286 6.74 20.64 -13.49
N ALA A 287 6.52 21.76 -12.81
CA ALA A 287 5.19 22.32 -12.58
C ALA A 287 5.26 23.84 -12.38
N ARG A 288 4.11 24.48 -12.52
CA ARG A 288 3.88 25.89 -12.26
C ARG A 288 2.76 26.07 -11.25
N ILE A 289 2.94 26.95 -10.27
CA ILE A 289 1.89 27.32 -9.32
C ILE A 289 1.35 28.70 -9.71
N HIS A 290 0.10 28.72 -10.12
CA HIS A 290 -0.65 29.92 -10.49
C HIS A 290 -1.40 30.49 -9.29
N SER A 291 -1.31 31.81 -9.10
CA SER A 291 -2.09 32.49 -8.06
C SER A 291 -3.59 32.40 -8.37
N VAL A 292 -4.36 31.90 -7.41
CA VAL A 292 -5.84 31.84 -7.52
C VAL A 292 -6.52 33.11 -7.03
N GLY A 293 -5.79 33.98 -6.33
CA GLY A 293 -6.34 35.21 -5.74
C GLY A 293 -6.29 36.43 -6.66
N ARG A 294 -5.52 36.39 -7.76
CA ARG A 294 -5.35 37.53 -8.68
C ARG A 294 -4.81 37.09 -10.03
N THR A 295 -5.40 37.61 -11.11
CA THR A 295 -4.91 37.43 -12.49
C THR A 295 -3.71 38.33 -12.79
N GLY A 296 -2.87 37.94 -13.75
CA GLY A 296 -1.75 38.75 -14.26
C GLY A 296 -0.44 38.63 -13.48
N ILE A 297 -0.38 37.75 -12.47
CA ILE A 297 0.84 37.39 -11.75
C ILE A 297 1.53 36.24 -12.49
N ALA A 298 2.84 36.32 -12.70
CA ALA A 298 3.61 35.22 -13.26
C ALA A 298 3.62 34.02 -12.29
N PRO A 299 3.45 32.77 -12.77
CA PRO A 299 3.44 31.61 -11.89
C PRO A 299 4.82 31.32 -11.31
N GLN A 300 4.84 30.72 -10.12
CA GLN A 300 6.06 30.18 -9.53
C GLN A 300 6.44 28.88 -10.26
N GLU A 301 7.70 28.73 -10.67
CA GLU A 301 8.19 27.51 -11.31
C GLU A 301 8.80 26.56 -10.29
N ILE A 302 8.35 25.31 -10.30
CA ILE A 302 8.98 24.19 -9.58
C ILE A 302 9.90 23.48 -10.58
N ARG A 303 11.20 23.41 -10.26
CA ARG A 303 12.22 22.83 -11.14
C ARG A 303 12.74 21.50 -10.61
N ALA A 304 13.12 20.63 -11.54
CA ALA A 304 13.81 19.39 -11.23
C ALA A 304 15.20 19.68 -10.65
N LYS A 305 15.55 19.01 -9.55
CA LYS A 305 16.87 19.12 -8.89
C LYS A 305 17.84 18.03 -9.37
N MET A 306 17.39 17.15 -10.26
CA MET A 306 18.16 16.05 -10.83
C MET A 306 17.53 15.60 -12.16
N SER A 307 18.33 15.01 -13.05
CA SER A 307 17.83 14.31 -14.23
C SER A 307 17.27 12.93 -13.86
N GLY A 308 16.24 12.47 -14.57
CA GLY A 308 15.58 11.20 -14.31
C GLY A 308 14.27 11.05 -15.05
N LEU A 309 13.27 10.47 -14.41
CA LEU A 309 11.89 10.43 -14.87
C LEU A 309 10.90 10.88 -13.78
N LEU A 310 9.75 11.41 -14.18
CA LEU A 310 8.67 11.76 -13.25
C LEU A 310 7.98 10.49 -12.75
N ALA A 311 8.23 10.11 -11.49
CA ALA A 311 7.70 8.89 -10.88
C ALA A 311 6.39 9.11 -10.12
N ALA A 312 6.19 10.30 -9.55
CA ALA A 312 4.96 10.68 -8.88
C ALA A 312 4.64 12.17 -9.08
N ARG A 313 3.37 12.52 -8.92
CA ARG A 313 2.91 13.92 -8.97
C ARG A 313 1.77 14.16 -8.00
N HIS A 314 1.59 15.43 -7.64
CA HIS A 314 0.33 15.91 -7.08
C HIS A 314 -0.80 15.72 -8.10
N PHE A 315 -1.96 15.29 -7.61
CA PHE A 315 -3.11 14.97 -8.45
C PHE A 315 -4.18 16.08 -8.51
N PRO A 316 -4.66 16.65 -7.38
CA PRO A 316 -5.66 17.72 -7.42
C PRO A 316 -5.18 18.96 -8.21
N GLY A 317 -6.11 19.72 -8.79
CA GLY A 317 -5.75 20.97 -9.47
C GLY A 317 -5.28 22.09 -8.54
N LEU A 318 -5.50 21.96 -7.23
CA LEU A 318 -5.04 22.90 -6.21
C LEU A 318 -3.99 22.25 -5.32
N VAL A 319 -2.89 22.96 -5.08
CA VAL A 319 -1.83 22.61 -4.13
C VAL A 319 -1.86 23.54 -2.94
N LYS A 320 -1.34 23.05 -1.81
CA LYS A 320 -1.01 23.86 -0.64
C LYS A 320 0.50 23.97 -0.50
N ALA A 321 0.98 25.03 0.15
CA ALA A 321 2.35 25.14 0.59
C ALA A 321 2.73 23.91 1.44
N GLY A 322 3.83 23.25 1.08
CA GLY A 322 4.30 22.01 1.69
C GLY A 322 3.80 20.72 1.01
N ASP A 323 2.86 20.78 0.07
CA ASP A 323 2.47 19.60 -0.71
C ASP A 323 3.61 19.17 -1.63
N CYS A 324 3.82 17.86 -1.78
CA CYS A 324 4.77 17.32 -2.75
C CYS A 324 4.18 17.43 -4.16
N ALA A 325 4.76 18.29 -4.99
CA ALA A 325 4.29 18.56 -6.35
C ALA A 325 4.72 17.47 -7.35
N ALA A 326 5.95 16.97 -7.19
CA ALA A 326 6.55 15.99 -8.10
C ALA A 326 7.62 15.17 -7.38
N VAL A 327 7.74 13.91 -7.77
CA VAL A 327 8.81 13.00 -7.36
C VAL A 327 9.55 12.50 -8.59
N MET A 328 10.85 12.71 -8.61
CA MET A 328 11.79 12.21 -9.62
C MET A 328 12.39 10.88 -9.18
N ALA A 329 12.68 10.00 -10.14
CA ALA A 329 13.45 8.78 -9.90
C ALA A 329 14.46 8.54 -11.04
N VAL A 330 15.51 7.78 -10.76
CA VAL A 330 16.51 7.38 -11.77
C VAL A 330 16.32 5.93 -12.15
N LYS A 331 16.59 5.61 -13.42
CA LYS A 331 16.64 4.22 -13.89
C LYS A 331 17.91 3.57 -13.38
N VAL A 332 17.79 2.35 -12.87
CA VAL A 332 18.92 1.51 -12.44
C VAL A 332 18.83 0.14 -13.09
N GLY A 333 19.98 -0.48 -13.35
CA GLY A 333 20.09 -1.73 -14.14
C GLY A 333 19.90 -1.52 -15.63
#